data_AF-A0A7J4SCL4-F1
#
_entry.id   AF-A0A7J4SCL4-F1
#
_cell.length_a   1.000
_cell.length_b   1.000
_cell.length_c   1.000
_cell.angle_alpha   90.00
_cell.angle_beta   90.00
_cell.angle_gamma   90.00
#
_symmetry.space_group_name_H-M   'P 1'
#
loop_
_entity.id
_entity.type
_entity.pdbx_description
1 polymer ?
#
loop_
_entity_poly.entity_id
_entity_poly.type
_entity_poly.pdbx_seq_one_letter_code
_entity_poly.pdbx_strand_id
1 'polypeptide(L)'
;MSAEGDVGDDDLHQRLHAMETKLRRLKQSRNGHSDNARSYAAQRNAIQAQRKELQIDIDERLSEQKKVRDKGNIQRTRRDGIQEQIRILIDRSKAGRNHHNKAKSKVVQLAETVGDIERISHRIETDGTLSLEAENKMVKKLKDLEAKRQELLPDVEEDARITVDLEDIEGSIQTLRAEADAAHQAFVDAMNTADEMWEALKERFEERDQLSAEADRHHQAMLEERKKADEFHEQLSALLDEVNEIRDELNQQRL
;
A
#
# COMPACT_ATOMS: atom_id res chain seq x y z
N MET A 1 47.34 48.06 -75.31
CA MET A 1 47.11 46.70 -74.80
C MET A 1 46.81 46.77 -73.31
N SER A 2 45.64 47.30 -72.94
CA SER A 2 45.23 47.47 -71.52
C SER A 2 43.79 47.04 -71.27
N ALA A 3 43.18 46.30 -72.20
CA ALA A 3 41.79 45.87 -72.10
C ALA A 3 41.62 44.41 -71.61
N GLU A 4 42.69 43.61 -71.57
CA GLU A 4 42.63 42.20 -71.11
C GLU A 4 42.86 42.06 -69.59
N GLY A 5 43.51 43.02 -68.93
CA GLY A 5 43.71 43.01 -67.47
C GLY A 5 42.48 43.47 -66.68
N ASP A 6 41.68 44.38 -67.25
CA ASP A 6 40.50 44.98 -66.62
C ASP A 6 39.30 43.99 -66.55
N VAL A 7 39.16 43.15 -67.58
CA VAL A 7 38.07 42.16 -67.69
C VAL A 7 38.27 40.96 -66.75
N GLY A 8 39.51 40.61 -66.42
CA GLY A 8 39.83 39.53 -65.45
C GLY A 8 39.63 39.96 -63.99
N ASP A 9 39.93 41.21 -63.67
CA ASP A 9 39.75 41.78 -62.32
C ASP A 9 38.25 41.95 -61.98
N ASP A 10 37.45 42.41 -62.95
CA ASP A 10 36.00 42.55 -62.80
C ASP A 10 35.29 41.20 -62.56
N ASP A 11 35.72 40.12 -63.23
CA ASP A 11 35.15 38.77 -63.04
C ASP A 11 35.51 38.18 -61.66
N LEU A 12 36.75 38.41 -61.18
CA LEU A 12 37.18 38.01 -59.83
C LEU A 12 36.43 38.80 -58.75
N HIS A 13 36.22 40.10 -58.94
CA HIS A 13 35.42 40.94 -58.05
C HIS A 13 33.94 40.51 -58.01
N GLN A 14 33.35 40.17 -59.16
CA GLN A 14 31.97 39.67 -59.24
C GLN A 14 31.83 38.30 -58.57
N ARG A 15 32.79 37.40 -58.78
CA ARG A 15 32.86 36.09 -58.13
C ARG A 15 33.03 36.21 -56.60
N LEU A 16 33.90 37.11 -56.15
CA LEU A 16 34.09 37.40 -54.73
C LEU A 16 32.79 37.91 -54.09
N HIS A 17 32.11 38.88 -54.71
CA HIS A 17 30.84 39.41 -54.21
C HIS A 17 29.74 38.32 -54.15
N ALA A 18 29.69 37.42 -55.14
CA ALA A 18 28.77 36.29 -55.15
C ALA A 18 29.07 35.32 -53.99
N MET A 19 30.35 35.00 -53.74
CA MET A 19 30.76 34.17 -52.62
C MET A 19 30.50 34.82 -51.25
N GLU A 20 30.78 36.12 -51.09
CA GLU A 20 30.49 36.86 -49.85
C GLU A 20 28.98 36.90 -49.54
N THR A 21 28.15 37.03 -50.58
CA THR A 21 26.70 36.94 -50.45
C THR A 21 26.28 35.54 -49.99
N LYS A 22 26.87 34.48 -50.57
CA LYS A 22 26.63 33.09 -50.17
C LYS A 22 27.11 32.83 -48.73
N LEU A 23 28.26 33.36 -48.35
CA LEU A 23 28.81 33.30 -46.99
C LEU A 23 27.86 33.93 -45.97
N ARG A 24 27.34 35.12 -46.27
CA ARG A 24 26.36 35.80 -45.40
C ARG A 24 25.11 34.95 -45.20
N ARG A 25 24.61 34.32 -46.26
CA ARG A 25 23.44 33.41 -46.18
C ARG A 25 23.75 32.16 -45.35
N LEU A 26 24.87 31.49 -45.60
CA LEU A 26 25.29 30.30 -44.82
C LEU A 26 25.46 30.64 -43.34
N LYS A 27 26.06 31.79 -43.03
CA LYS A 27 26.21 32.28 -41.64
C LYS A 27 24.85 32.52 -40.98
N GLN A 28 23.90 33.10 -41.71
CA GLN A 28 22.55 33.33 -41.21
C GLN A 28 21.81 32.01 -40.95
N SER A 29 21.89 31.04 -41.88
CA SER A 29 21.28 29.72 -41.70
C SER A 29 21.88 28.96 -40.52
N ARG A 30 23.22 28.93 -40.40
CA ARG A 30 23.93 28.32 -39.26
C ARG A 30 23.49 28.93 -37.94
N ASN A 31 23.45 30.26 -37.86
CA ASN A 31 23.01 30.96 -36.65
C ASN A 31 21.56 30.63 -36.32
N GLY A 32 20.66 30.60 -37.31
CA GLY A 32 19.26 30.21 -37.12
C GLY A 32 19.10 28.80 -36.55
N HIS A 33 19.81 27.81 -37.11
CA HIS A 33 19.83 26.43 -36.57
C HIS A 33 20.44 26.37 -35.15
N SER A 34 21.49 27.16 -34.88
CA SER A 34 22.07 27.25 -33.53
C SER A 34 21.10 27.84 -32.50
N ASP A 35 20.37 28.88 -32.88
CA ASP A 35 19.37 29.53 -32.03
C ASP A 35 18.17 28.60 -31.79
N ASN A 36 17.71 27.87 -32.83
CA ASN A 36 16.68 26.84 -32.70
C ASN A 36 17.12 25.72 -31.74
N ALA A 37 18.35 25.23 -31.87
CA ALA A 37 18.90 24.23 -30.97
C ALA A 37 18.93 24.72 -29.52
N ARG A 38 19.31 25.98 -29.27
CA ARG A 38 19.26 26.59 -27.94
C ARG A 38 17.83 26.68 -27.40
N SER A 39 16.87 27.04 -28.24
CA SER A 39 15.46 27.09 -27.88
C SER A 39 14.93 25.71 -27.48
N TYR A 40 15.20 24.66 -28.26
CA TYR A 40 14.81 23.29 -27.92
C TYR A 40 15.49 22.78 -26.64
N ALA A 41 16.75 23.15 -26.41
CA ALA A 41 17.45 22.84 -25.16
C ALA A 41 16.77 23.51 -23.95
N ALA A 42 16.35 24.76 -24.09
CA ALA A 42 15.63 25.48 -23.04
C ALA A 42 14.26 24.86 -22.76
N GLN A 43 13.50 24.50 -23.79
CA GLN A 43 12.20 23.80 -23.67
C GLN A 43 12.37 22.45 -22.97
N ARG A 44 13.38 21.65 -23.37
CA ARG A 44 13.72 20.39 -22.70
C ARG A 44 14.02 20.61 -21.21
N ASN A 45 14.85 21.61 -20.88
CA ASN A 45 15.22 21.88 -19.49
C ASN A 45 14.01 22.29 -18.65
N ALA A 46 13.08 23.07 -19.21
CA ALA A 46 11.83 23.45 -18.55
C ALA A 46 10.96 22.23 -18.25
N ILE A 47 10.77 21.33 -19.22
CA ILE A 47 10.00 20.09 -19.04
C ILE A 47 10.67 19.15 -18.05
N GLN A 48 12.01 19.05 -18.08
CA GLN A 48 12.75 18.26 -17.10
C GLN A 48 12.60 18.79 -15.68
N ALA A 49 12.50 20.11 -15.49
CA ALA A 49 12.23 20.72 -14.20
C ALA A 49 10.81 20.34 -13.71
N GLN A 50 9.80 20.46 -14.57
CA GLN A 50 8.42 20.05 -14.26
C GLN A 50 8.33 18.56 -13.90
N ARG A 51 8.99 17.69 -14.69
CA ARG A 51 9.07 16.25 -14.40
C ARG A 51 9.69 15.97 -13.04
N LYS A 52 10.72 16.73 -12.64
CA LYS A 52 11.38 16.57 -11.34
C LYS A 52 10.46 16.98 -10.19
N GLU A 53 9.73 18.08 -10.34
CA GLU A 53 8.73 18.51 -9.36
C GLU A 53 7.63 17.46 -9.20
N LEU A 54 7.10 16.94 -10.31
CA LEU A 54 6.11 15.86 -10.30
C LEU A 54 6.64 14.58 -9.65
N GLN A 55 7.91 14.22 -9.88
CA GLN A 55 8.53 13.07 -9.23
C GLN A 55 8.60 13.23 -7.71
N ILE A 56 8.87 14.45 -7.21
CA ILE A 56 8.88 14.72 -5.77
C ILE A 56 7.47 14.54 -5.18
N ASP A 57 6.41 15.07 -5.83
CA ASP A 57 5.02 14.87 -5.39
C ASP A 57 4.64 13.37 -5.39
N ILE A 58 5.02 12.63 -6.43
CA ILE A 58 4.83 11.17 -6.51
C ILE A 58 5.51 10.45 -5.34
N ASP A 59 6.77 10.79 -5.05
CA ASP A 59 7.54 10.15 -3.98
C ASP A 59 6.94 10.47 -2.59
N GLU A 60 6.46 11.69 -2.38
CA GLU A 60 5.74 12.09 -1.17
C GLU A 60 4.44 11.29 -1.00
N ARG A 61 3.62 11.20 -2.05
CA ARG A 61 2.37 10.42 -2.04
C ARG A 61 2.60 8.92 -1.82
N LEU A 62 3.66 8.36 -2.41
CA LEU A 62 4.06 6.97 -2.15
C LEU A 62 4.43 6.75 -0.69
N SER A 63 5.15 7.70 -0.09
CA SER A 63 5.50 7.65 1.34
C SER A 63 4.25 7.72 2.23
N GLU A 64 3.28 8.57 1.87
CA GLU A 64 1.99 8.64 2.58
C GLU A 64 1.19 7.35 2.44
N GLN A 65 1.06 6.81 1.23
CA GLN A 65 0.38 5.54 0.97
C GLN A 65 1.01 4.41 1.79
N LYS A 66 2.34 4.35 1.85
CA LYS A 66 3.06 3.37 2.66
C LYS A 66 2.69 3.50 4.15
N LYS A 67 2.66 4.72 4.69
CA LYS A 67 2.25 4.95 6.10
C LYS A 67 0.83 4.46 6.36
N VAL A 68 -0.10 4.63 5.41
CA VAL A 68 -1.47 4.12 5.52
C VAL A 68 -1.49 2.59 5.53
N ARG A 69 -0.74 1.95 4.62
CA ARG A 69 -0.61 0.48 4.60
C ARG A 69 0.03 -0.08 5.87
N ASP A 70 1.04 0.60 6.40
CA ASP A 70 1.69 0.22 7.66
C ASP A 70 0.71 0.31 8.84
N LYS A 71 -0.09 1.37 8.92
CA LYS A 71 -1.19 1.49 9.90
C LYS A 71 -2.19 0.34 9.76
N GLY A 72 -2.60 0.01 8.53
CA GLY A 72 -3.46 -1.15 8.27
C GLY A 72 -2.82 -2.46 8.76
N ASN A 73 -1.56 -2.70 8.44
CA ASN A 73 -0.84 -3.90 8.87
C ASN A 73 -0.77 -4.04 10.39
N ILE A 74 -0.63 -2.94 11.14
CA ILE A 74 -0.70 -2.95 12.61
C ILE A 74 -2.07 -3.45 13.08
N GLN A 75 -3.17 -2.98 12.48
CA GLN A 75 -4.52 -3.45 12.82
C GLN A 75 -4.73 -4.92 12.46
N ARG A 76 -4.17 -5.38 11.34
CA ARG A 76 -4.16 -6.80 10.99
C ARG A 76 -3.46 -7.65 12.05
N THR A 77 -2.25 -7.27 12.47
CA THR A 77 -1.52 -7.97 13.52
C THR A 77 -2.28 -7.97 14.84
N ARG A 78 -2.91 -6.84 15.21
CA ARG A 78 -3.77 -6.74 16.39
C ARG A 78 -4.94 -7.72 16.31
N ARG A 79 -5.67 -7.73 15.19
CA ARG A 79 -6.77 -8.67 14.93
C ARG A 79 -6.31 -10.12 15.08
N ASP A 80 -5.19 -10.48 14.46
CA ASP A 80 -4.68 -11.85 14.49
C ASP A 80 -4.30 -12.28 15.92
N GLY A 81 -3.70 -11.38 16.69
CA GLY A 81 -3.41 -11.60 18.11
C GLY A 81 -4.69 -11.81 18.94
N ILE A 82 -5.72 -11.00 18.72
CA ILE A 82 -7.02 -11.14 19.38
C ILE A 82 -7.70 -12.46 18.98
N GLN A 83 -7.66 -12.84 17.69
CA GLN A 83 -8.24 -14.11 17.25
C GLN A 83 -7.55 -15.33 17.87
N GLU A 84 -6.25 -15.27 18.08
CA GLU A 84 -5.54 -16.33 18.80
C GLU A 84 -5.97 -16.39 20.27
N GLN A 85 -6.14 -15.24 20.94
CA GLN A 85 -6.69 -15.20 22.30
C GLN A 85 -8.11 -15.79 22.38
N ILE A 86 -8.98 -15.43 21.41
CA ILE A 86 -10.33 -16.00 21.29
C ILE A 86 -10.26 -17.52 21.14
N ARG A 87 -9.35 -18.04 20.31
CA ARG A 87 -9.18 -19.48 20.10
C ARG A 87 -8.82 -20.20 21.41
N ILE A 88 -7.86 -19.66 22.16
CA ILE A 88 -7.46 -20.19 23.47
C ILE A 88 -8.64 -20.21 24.45
N LEU A 89 -9.41 -19.12 24.52
CA LEU A 89 -10.58 -19.04 25.39
C LEU A 89 -11.69 -20.01 24.99
N ILE A 90 -11.94 -20.17 23.68
CA ILE A 90 -12.90 -21.14 23.16
C ILE A 90 -12.50 -22.56 23.56
N ASP A 91 -11.22 -22.91 23.47
CA ASP A 91 -10.76 -24.25 23.84
C ASP A 91 -10.84 -24.48 25.36
N ARG A 92 -10.56 -23.45 26.17
CA ARG A 92 -10.83 -23.49 27.62
C ARG A 92 -12.32 -23.67 27.93
N SER A 93 -13.20 -22.92 27.27
CA SER A 93 -14.67 -23.05 27.43
C SER A 93 -15.15 -24.46 27.06
N LYS A 94 -14.63 -25.05 25.97
CA LYS A 94 -14.96 -26.44 25.59
C LYS A 94 -14.55 -27.43 26.69
N ALA A 95 -13.34 -27.29 27.24
CA ALA A 95 -12.87 -28.14 28.32
C ALA A 95 -13.74 -27.99 29.60
N GLY A 96 -14.08 -26.75 29.97
CA GLY A 96 -14.95 -26.46 31.11
C GLY A 96 -16.37 -27.01 30.93
N ARG A 97 -16.97 -26.89 29.73
CA ARG A 97 -18.30 -27.46 29.43
C ARG A 97 -18.33 -28.98 29.53
N ASN A 98 -17.25 -29.67 29.13
CA ASN A 98 -17.15 -31.12 29.33
C ASN A 98 -17.14 -31.51 30.81
N HIS A 99 -16.53 -30.68 31.67
CA HIS A 99 -16.55 -30.88 33.12
C HIS A 99 -17.93 -30.59 33.72
N HIS A 100 -18.52 -29.44 33.36
CA HIS A 100 -19.87 -29.05 33.78
C HIS A 100 -20.90 -30.12 33.40
N ASN A 101 -20.86 -30.69 32.20
CA ASN A 101 -21.82 -31.74 31.80
C ASN A 101 -21.76 -32.99 32.70
N LYS A 102 -20.57 -33.34 33.22
CA LYS A 102 -20.41 -34.44 34.17
C LYS A 102 -20.95 -34.06 35.56
N ALA A 103 -20.68 -32.84 36.02
CA ALA A 103 -21.14 -32.35 37.32
C ALA A 103 -22.66 -32.09 37.36
N LYS A 104 -23.27 -31.61 36.27
CA LYS A 104 -24.72 -31.46 36.11
C LYS A 104 -25.48 -32.78 36.31
N SER A 105 -24.91 -33.91 35.90
CA SER A 105 -25.46 -35.24 36.20
C SER A 105 -25.53 -35.49 37.72
N LYS A 106 -24.52 -35.02 38.47
CA LYS A 106 -24.51 -35.11 39.94
C LYS A 106 -25.48 -34.13 40.59
N VAL A 107 -25.66 -32.93 40.03
CA VAL A 107 -26.70 -31.97 40.48
C VAL A 107 -28.10 -32.59 40.35
N VAL A 108 -28.38 -33.25 39.21
CA VAL A 108 -29.65 -33.96 39.00
C VAL A 108 -29.81 -35.11 40.00
N GLN A 109 -28.75 -35.91 40.22
CA GLN A 109 -28.76 -36.96 41.24
C GLN A 109 -29.02 -36.41 42.65
N LEU A 110 -28.46 -35.25 43.00
CA LEU A 110 -28.72 -34.59 44.28
C LEU A 110 -30.20 -34.22 44.40
N ALA A 111 -30.77 -33.59 43.36
CA ALA A 111 -32.18 -33.21 43.33
C ALA A 111 -33.13 -34.43 43.46
N GLU A 112 -32.81 -35.54 42.79
CA GLU A 112 -33.54 -36.81 42.93
C GLU A 112 -33.42 -37.36 44.36
N THR A 113 -32.22 -37.36 44.93
CA THR A 113 -31.94 -37.87 46.29
C THR A 113 -32.68 -37.03 47.35
N VAL A 114 -32.72 -35.70 47.18
CA VAL A 114 -33.49 -34.79 48.05
C VAL A 114 -34.99 -35.07 47.93
N GLY A 115 -35.52 -35.22 46.71
CA GLY A 115 -36.92 -35.57 46.50
C GLY A 115 -37.30 -36.95 47.08
N ASP A 116 -36.38 -37.91 47.05
CA ASP A 116 -36.56 -39.22 47.71
C ASP A 116 -36.60 -39.09 49.24
N ILE A 117 -35.71 -38.27 49.83
CA ILE A 117 -35.72 -37.98 51.27
C ILE A 117 -37.06 -37.36 51.68
N GLU A 118 -37.52 -36.32 50.97
CA GLU A 118 -38.79 -35.65 51.27
C GLU A 118 -39.99 -36.61 51.17
N ARG A 119 -40.03 -37.47 50.14
CA ARG A 119 -41.09 -38.48 49.99
C ARG A 119 -41.11 -39.48 51.12
N ILE A 120 -39.94 -39.98 51.54
CA ILE A 120 -39.84 -40.96 52.63
C ILE A 120 -40.15 -40.30 53.98
N SER A 121 -39.63 -39.08 54.23
CA SER A 121 -39.96 -38.29 55.43
C SER A 121 -41.45 -38.06 55.54
N HIS A 122 -42.07 -37.53 54.49
CA HIS A 122 -43.52 -37.26 54.48
C HIS A 122 -44.32 -38.52 54.76
N ARG A 123 -43.92 -39.66 54.18
CA ARG A 123 -44.60 -40.95 54.41
C ARG A 123 -44.47 -41.43 55.85
N ILE A 124 -43.30 -41.30 56.47
CA ILE A 124 -43.11 -41.62 57.90
C ILE A 124 -43.99 -40.71 58.76
N GLU A 125 -44.10 -39.43 58.43
CA GLU A 125 -44.86 -38.44 59.21
C GLU A 125 -46.39 -38.57 59.08
N THR A 126 -46.90 -39.10 57.95
CA THR A 126 -48.35 -39.17 57.67
C THR A 126 -48.98 -40.56 57.76
N ASP A 127 -48.24 -41.65 57.55
CA ASP A 127 -48.80 -43.01 57.65
C ASP A 127 -48.87 -43.49 59.11
N GLY A 128 -50.02 -43.28 59.76
CA GLY A 128 -50.29 -43.76 61.13
C GLY A 128 -50.49 -45.28 61.29
N THR A 129 -50.36 -46.07 60.22
CA THR A 129 -50.56 -47.53 60.20
C THR A 129 -49.30 -48.33 59.91
N LEU A 130 -48.12 -47.70 59.92
CA LEU A 130 -46.85 -48.37 59.70
C LEU A 130 -46.47 -49.29 60.87
N SER A 131 -45.94 -50.48 60.56
CA SER A 131 -45.33 -51.32 61.58
C SER A 131 -43.94 -50.80 61.96
N LEU A 132 -43.54 -51.05 63.20
CA LEU A 132 -42.24 -50.65 63.75
C LEU A 132 -41.04 -51.15 62.90
N GLU A 133 -41.21 -52.28 62.22
CA GLU A 133 -40.21 -52.86 61.32
C GLU A 133 -40.14 -52.13 59.97
N ALA A 134 -41.30 -51.73 59.42
CA ALA A 134 -41.37 -50.96 58.19
C ALA A 134 -40.85 -49.52 58.36
N GLU A 135 -41.16 -48.90 59.50
CA GLU A 135 -40.68 -47.57 59.89
C GLU A 135 -39.15 -47.56 60.05
N ASN A 136 -38.59 -48.52 60.81
CA ASN A 136 -37.12 -48.65 60.95
C ASN A 136 -36.40 -48.88 59.62
N LYS A 137 -37.01 -49.62 58.68
CA LYS A 137 -36.47 -49.83 57.33
C LYS A 137 -36.46 -48.54 56.51
N MET A 138 -37.50 -47.71 56.62
CA MET A 138 -37.55 -46.40 55.96
C MET A 138 -36.56 -45.43 56.59
N VAL A 139 -36.44 -45.37 57.91
CA VAL A 139 -35.44 -44.55 58.63
C VAL A 139 -34.02 -44.94 58.22
N LYS A 140 -33.72 -46.24 58.05
CA LYS A 140 -32.42 -46.69 57.56
C LYS A 140 -32.14 -46.20 56.14
N LYS A 141 -33.11 -46.33 55.23
CA LYS A 141 -33.00 -45.77 53.87
C LYS A 141 -32.82 -44.25 53.87
N LEU A 142 -33.51 -43.56 54.76
CA LEU A 142 -33.42 -42.10 54.92
C LEU A 142 -32.00 -41.70 55.33
N LYS A 143 -31.39 -42.40 56.29
CA LYS A 143 -29.97 -42.20 56.66
C LYS A 143 -29.01 -42.45 55.50
N ASP A 144 -29.23 -43.50 54.73
CA ASP A 144 -28.39 -43.83 53.57
C ASP A 144 -28.50 -42.73 52.48
N LEU A 145 -29.72 -42.22 52.24
CA LEU A 145 -29.96 -41.10 51.32
C LEU A 145 -29.39 -39.78 51.84
N GLU A 146 -29.46 -39.52 53.15
CA GLU A 146 -28.87 -38.33 53.79
C GLU A 146 -27.34 -38.31 53.65
N ALA A 147 -26.70 -39.47 53.81
CA ALA A 147 -25.26 -39.64 53.59
C ALA A 147 -24.90 -39.38 52.12
N LYS A 148 -25.69 -39.93 51.18
CA LYS A 148 -25.52 -39.69 49.74
C LYS A 148 -25.73 -38.21 49.38
N ARG A 149 -26.67 -37.52 50.03
CA ARG A 149 -26.86 -36.06 49.88
C ARG A 149 -25.62 -35.28 50.31
N GLN A 150 -25.02 -35.65 51.45
CA GLN A 150 -23.79 -35.01 51.93
C GLN A 150 -22.59 -35.26 51.00
N GLU A 151 -22.50 -36.43 50.37
CA GLU A 151 -21.47 -36.74 49.39
C GLU A 151 -21.60 -35.91 48.11
N LEU A 152 -22.83 -35.66 47.66
CA LEU A 152 -23.11 -34.95 46.39
C LEU A 152 -23.05 -33.42 46.52
N LEU A 153 -23.23 -32.85 47.71
CA LEU A 153 -23.18 -31.40 47.95
C LEU A 153 -21.90 -30.68 47.44
N PRO A 154 -20.66 -31.14 47.74
CA PRO A 154 -19.45 -30.47 47.28
C PRO A 154 -19.32 -30.44 45.75
N ASP A 155 -19.79 -31.49 45.07
CA ASP A 155 -19.78 -31.54 43.60
C ASP A 155 -20.71 -30.48 42.97
N VAL A 156 -21.82 -30.16 43.63
CA VAL A 156 -22.75 -29.11 43.18
C VAL A 156 -22.18 -27.70 43.41
N GLU A 157 -21.48 -27.49 44.52
CA GLU A 157 -20.76 -26.23 44.75
C GLU A 157 -19.65 -26.01 43.70
N GLU A 158 -18.98 -27.08 43.27
CA GLU A 158 -17.99 -27.02 42.19
C GLU A 158 -18.64 -26.69 40.83
N ASP A 159 -19.78 -27.29 40.49
CA ASP A 159 -20.54 -26.99 39.27
C ASP A 159 -20.98 -25.52 39.21
N ALA A 160 -21.46 -24.96 40.33
CA ALA A 160 -21.84 -23.56 40.42
C ALA A 160 -20.65 -22.61 40.14
N ARG A 161 -19.45 -22.94 40.64
CA ARG A 161 -18.22 -22.17 40.36
C ARG A 161 -17.85 -22.25 38.87
N ILE A 162 -17.86 -23.46 38.30
CA ILE A 162 -17.54 -23.67 36.88
C ILE A 162 -18.54 -22.94 35.97
N THR A 163 -19.81 -22.86 36.37
CA THR A 163 -20.84 -22.13 35.61
C THR A 163 -20.50 -20.65 35.51
N VAL A 164 -20.16 -20.01 36.64
CA VAL A 164 -19.74 -18.60 36.68
C VAL A 164 -18.49 -18.38 35.82
N ASP A 165 -17.47 -19.24 35.95
CA ASP A 165 -16.24 -19.14 35.15
C ASP A 165 -16.51 -19.27 33.65
N LEU A 166 -17.46 -20.14 33.24
CA LEU A 166 -17.85 -20.29 31.85
C LEU A 166 -18.57 -19.05 31.31
N GLU A 167 -19.45 -18.43 32.11
CA GLU A 167 -20.13 -17.18 31.75
C GLU A 167 -19.12 -16.04 31.57
N ASP A 168 -18.15 -15.91 32.47
CA ASP A 168 -17.08 -14.91 32.38
C ASP A 168 -16.20 -15.11 31.12
N ILE A 169 -15.89 -16.37 30.77
CA ILE A 169 -15.17 -16.70 29.54
C ILE A 169 -16.01 -16.33 28.31
N GLU A 170 -17.30 -16.65 28.30
CA GLU A 170 -18.21 -16.33 27.18
C GLU A 170 -18.31 -14.82 26.96
N GLY A 171 -18.47 -14.04 28.05
CA GLY A 171 -18.48 -12.56 28.00
C GLY A 171 -17.15 -11.97 27.52
N SER A 172 -16.03 -12.56 27.95
CA SER A 172 -14.69 -12.17 27.46
C SER A 172 -14.53 -12.44 25.97
N ILE A 173 -15.00 -13.59 25.48
CA ILE A 173 -14.98 -13.94 24.05
C ILE A 173 -15.81 -12.94 23.23
N GLN A 174 -17.00 -12.57 23.70
CA GLN A 174 -17.85 -11.60 23.00
C GLN A 174 -17.16 -10.24 22.88
N THR A 175 -16.54 -9.77 23.96
CA THR A 175 -15.81 -8.49 23.98
C THR A 175 -14.62 -8.52 23.01
N LEU A 176 -13.82 -9.58 23.05
CA LEU A 176 -12.68 -9.76 22.14
C LEU A 176 -13.13 -9.87 20.67
N ARG A 177 -14.25 -10.50 20.39
CA ARG A 177 -14.80 -10.56 19.02
C ARG A 177 -15.15 -9.17 18.50
N ALA A 178 -15.83 -8.36 19.31
CA ALA A 178 -16.15 -6.98 18.95
C ALA A 178 -14.86 -6.15 18.69
N GLU A 179 -13.82 -6.35 19.49
CA GLU A 179 -12.52 -5.70 19.27
C GLU A 179 -11.82 -6.19 17.98
N ALA A 180 -11.87 -7.48 17.69
CA ALA A 180 -11.32 -8.06 16.48
C ALA A 180 -12.05 -7.55 15.22
N ASP A 181 -13.38 -7.43 15.28
CA ASP A 181 -14.20 -6.90 14.19
C ASP A 181 -13.91 -5.42 13.95
N ALA A 182 -13.75 -4.63 15.02
CA ALA A 182 -13.33 -3.23 14.91
C ALA A 182 -11.93 -3.08 14.30
N ALA A 183 -10.97 -3.93 14.71
CA ALA A 183 -9.63 -3.95 14.13
C ALA A 183 -9.65 -4.40 12.66
N HIS A 184 -10.52 -5.35 12.31
CA HIS A 184 -10.70 -5.79 10.92
C HIS A 184 -11.26 -4.67 10.05
N GLN A 185 -12.29 -3.95 10.52
CA GLN A 185 -12.87 -2.82 9.81
C GLN A 185 -11.81 -1.73 9.58
N ALA A 186 -11.07 -1.35 10.62
CA ALA A 186 -10.00 -0.37 10.50
C ALA A 186 -8.89 -0.80 9.52
N PHE A 187 -8.59 -2.09 9.42
CA PHE A 187 -7.67 -2.63 8.42
C PHE A 187 -8.23 -2.49 6.99
N VAL A 188 -9.51 -2.84 6.79
CA VAL A 188 -10.18 -2.76 5.48
C VAL A 188 -10.24 -1.30 5.03
N ASP A 189 -10.65 -0.38 5.90
CA ASP A 189 -10.72 1.05 5.60
C ASP A 189 -9.35 1.62 5.21
N ALA A 190 -8.29 1.22 5.92
CA ALA A 190 -6.93 1.63 5.60
C ALA A 190 -6.47 1.07 4.24
N MET A 191 -6.82 -0.17 3.89
CA MET A 191 -6.48 -0.73 2.57
C MET A 191 -7.25 -0.06 1.45
N ASN A 192 -8.56 0.18 1.61
CA ASN A 192 -9.36 0.91 0.63
C ASN A 192 -8.79 2.32 0.38
N THR A 193 -8.44 3.04 1.46
CA THR A 193 -7.80 4.36 1.35
C THR A 193 -6.47 4.27 0.59
N ALA A 194 -5.66 3.25 0.87
CA ALA A 194 -4.38 3.06 0.19
C ALA A 194 -4.54 2.70 -1.30
N ASP A 195 -5.61 1.99 -1.67
CA ASP A 195 -5.94 1.65 -3.05
C ASP A 195 -6.48 2.88 -3.81
N GLU A 196 -7.31 3.71 -3.18
CA GLU A 196 -7.73 5.00 -3.75
C GLU A 196 -6.53 5.92 -4.02
N MET A 197 -5.60 6.00 -3.07
CA MET A 197 -4.34 6.73 -3.26
C MET A 197 -3.51 6.17 -4.43
N TRP A 198 -3.54 4.85 -4.64
CA TRP A 198 -2.82 4.21 -5.75
C TRP A 198 -3.41 4.59 -7.11
N GLU A 199 -4.74 4.57 -7.24
CA GLU A 199 -5.40 4.95 -8.49
C GLU A 199 -5.11 6.43 -8.83
N ALA A 200 -5.15 7.32 -7.84
CA ALA A 200 -4.75 8.72 -8.03
C ALA A 200 -3.27 8.88 -8.43
N LEU A 201 -2.38 8.03 -7.90
CA LEU A 201 -0.97 8.05 -8.23
C LEU A 201 -0.70 7.54 -9.66
N LYS A 202 -1.53 6.63 -10.16
CA LYS A 202 -1.40 6.09 -11.52
C LYS A 202 -1.53 7.20 -12.57
N GLU A 203 -2.49 8.10 -12.41
CA GLU A 203 -2.64 9.28 -13.27
C GLU A 203 -1.38 10.15 -13.27
N ARG A 204 -0.78 10.37 -12.09
CA ARG A 204 0.49 11.11 -11.95
C ARG A 204 1.65 10.44 -12.65
N PHE A 205 1.73 9.11 -12.63
CA PHE A 205 2.74 8.37 -13.38
C PHE A 205 2.57 8.54 -14.90
N GLU A 206 1.32 8.55 -15.39
CA GLU A 206 1.03 8.81 -16.80
C GLU A 206 1.46 10.24 -17.20
N GLU A 207 1.17 11.25 -16.38
CA GLU A 207 1.64 12.64 -16.58
C GLU A 207 3.17 12.70 -16.64
N ARG A 208 3.88 12.01 -15.74
CA ARG A 208 5.35 11.94 -15.72
C ARG A 208 5.89 11.33 -17.02
N ASP A 209 5.27 10.25 -17.48
CA ASP A 209 5.71 9.53 -18.68
C ASP A 209 5.48 10.38 -19.95
N GLN A 210 4.38 11.15 -19.99
CA GLN A 210 4.16 12.16 -21.02
C GLN A 210 5.26 13.23 -21.03
N LEU A 211 5.59 13.81 -19.87
CA LEU A 211 6.69 14.79 -19.76
C LEU A 211 8.05 14.19 -20.17
N SER A 212 8.29 12.91 -19.87
CA SER A 212 9.50 12.21 -20.31
C SER A 212 9.55 12.12 -21.84
N ALA A 213 8.45 11.71 -22.47
CA ALA A 213 8.36 11.62 -23.92
C ALA A 213 8.51 12.98 -24.60
N GLU A 214 7.94 14.04 -24.03
CA GLU A 214 8.11 15.42 -24.52
C GLU A 214 9.54 15.91 -24.39
N ALA A 215 10.20 15.67 -23.25
CA ALA A 215 11.61 16.01 -23.07
C ALA A 215 12.49 15.29 -24.10
N ASP A 216 12.22 14.01 -24.40
CA ASP A 216 12.95 13.24 -25.40
C ASP A 216 12.73 13.78 -26.82
N ARG A 217 11.50 14.20 -27.16
CA ARG A 217 11.20 14.88 -28.44
C ARG A 217 12.01 16.16 -28.59
N HIS A 218 12.04 17.02 -27.57
CA HIS A 218 12.85 18.24 -27.62
C HIS A 218 14.35 17.97 -27.66
N HIS A 219 14.80 16.90 -26.99
CA HIS A 219 16.20 16.48 -27.07
C HIS A 219 16.57 16.03 -28.50
N GLN A 220 15.73 15.23 -29.16
CA GLN A 220 15.93 14.81 -30.54
C GLN A 220 15.95 16.02 -31.49
N ALA A 221 14.95 16.91 -31.39
CA ALA A 221 14.88 18.13 -32.19
C ALA A 221 16.12 19.04 -31.99
N MET A 222 16.61 19.16 -30.76
CA MET A 222 17.86 19.87 -30.46
C MET A 222 19.06 19.24 -31.17
N LEU A 223 19.18 17.91 -31.15
CA LEU A 223 20.29 17.20 -31.80
C LEU A 223 20.25 17.37 -33.32
N GLU A 224 19.06 17.31 -33.93
CA GLU A 224 18.88 17.53 -35.37
C GLU A 224 19.29 18.94 -35.79
N GLU A 225 18.85 19.97 -35.06
CA GLU A 225 19.21 21.36 -35.36
C GLU A 225 20.71 21.63 -35.13
N ARG A 226 21.33 21.00 -34.13
CA ARG A 226 22.79 21.06 -33.97
C ARG A 226 23.52 20.44 -35.15
N LYS A 227 23.08 19.25 -35.61
CA LYS A 227 23.67 18.60 -36.77
C LYS A 227 23.58 19.47 -38.03
N LYS A 228 22.42 20.07 -38.30
CA LYS A 228 22.26 21.03 -39.41
C LYS A 228 23.19 22.23 -39.25
N ALA A 229 23.29 22.80 -38.05
CA ALA A 229 24.21 23.91 -37.78
C ALA A 229 25.68 23.51 -38.06
N ASP A 230 26.08 22.29 -37.70
CA ASP A 230 27.43 21.78 -37.96
C ASP A 230 27.69 21.60 -39.47
N GLU A 231 26.72 21.06 -40.22
CA GLU A 231 26.78 20.94 -41.68
C GLU A 231 26.94 22.32 -42.36
N PHE A 232 26.17 23.32 -41.93
CA PHE A 232 26.32 24.69 -42.43
C PHE A 232 27.64 25.34 -41.99
N HIS A 233 28.17 24.98 -40.82
CA HIS A 233 29.47 25.45 -40.37
C HIS A 233 30.59 24.90 -41.24
N GLU A 234 30.56 23.61 -41.59
CA GLU A 234 31.52 22.97 -42.48
C GLU A 234 31.51 23.61 -43.87
N GLN A 235 30.33 23.80 -44.46
CA GLN A 235 30.18 24.51 -45.74
C GLN A 235 30.68 25.96 -45.68
N LEU A 236 30.45 26.65 -44.57
CA LEU A 236 30.91 28.01 -44.36
C LEU A 236 32.43 28.07 -44.23
N SER A 237 33.05 27.12 -43.54
CA SER A 237 34.51 27.03 -43.41
C SER A 237 35.16 26.78 -44.77
N ALA A 238 34.66 25.81 -45.55
CA ALA A 238 35.16 25.55 -46.89
C ALA A 238 35.05 26.78 -47.83
N LEU A 239 33.91 27.48 -47.80
CA LEU A 239 33.72 28.69 -48.60
C LEU A 239 34.61 29.85 -48.13
N LEU A 240 34.92 29.94 -46.83
CA LEU A 240 35.86 30.94 -46.31
C LEU A 240 37.27 30.71 -46.86
N ASP A 241 37.70 29.46 -46.95
CA ASP A 241 38.99 29.09 -47.51
C ASP A 241 39.07 29.50 -48.99
N GLU A 242 38.05 29.16 -49.80
CA GLU A 242 37.94 29.61 -51.21
C GLU A 242 37.94 31.14 -51.36
N VAL A 243 37.24 31.86 -50.48
CA VAL A 243 37.20 33.33 -50.48
C VAL A 243 38.57 33.93 -50.13
N ASN A 244 39.32 33.31 -49.22
CA ASN A 244 40.66 33.76 -48.87
C ASN A 244 41.64 33.55 -50.03
N GLU A 245 41.56 32.41 -50.73
CA GLU A 245 42.36 32.15 -51.94
C GLU A 245 42.14 33.22 -53.01
N ILE A 246 40.88 33.55 -53.33
CA ILE A 246 40.56 34.60 -54.33
C ILE A 246 41.06 35.98 -53.89
N ARG A 247 40.98 36.28 -52.59
CA ARG A 247 41.52 37.55 -52.04
C ARG A 247 43.03 37.62 -52.16
N ASP A 248 43.72 36.51 -51.94
CA ASP A 248 45.17 36.43 -52.10
C ASP A 248 45.56 36.57 -53.59
N GLU A 249 44.81 35.98 -54.52
CA GLU A 249 44.99 36.17 -55.97
C GLU A 249 44.80 37.64 -56.39
N LEU A 250 43.73 38.31 -55.92
CA LEU A 250 43.49 39.74 -56.16
C LEU A 250 44.61 40.62 -55.59
N ASN A 251 45.16 40.26 -54.42
CA ASN A 251 46.28 40.99 -53.82
C ASN A 251 47.59 40.78 -54.61
N GLN A 252 47.82 39.59 -55.18
CA GLN A 252 48.97 39.31 -56.03
C GLN A 252 48.90 40.04 -57.39
N GLN A 253 47.70 40.24 -57.94
CA GLN A 253 47.51 40.99 -59.19
C GLN A 253 47.67 42.51 -59.03
N ARG A 254 47.60 43.01 -57.79
CA ARG A 254 47.82 44.43 -57.44
C ARG A 254 49.29 44.81 -57.16
N LEU A 255 50.19 43.82 -57.08
CA LEU A 255 51.65 43.97 -56.89
C LEU A 255 52.38 44.01 -58.23
#